data_AF-A0A2K6BUU3-F1
#
_entry.id   AF-A0A2K6BUU3-F1
#
_cell.length_a   1.000
_cell.length_b   1.000
_cell.length_c   1.000
_cell.angle_alpha   90.00
_cell.angle_beta   90.00
_cell.angle_gamma   90.00
#
_symmetry.space_group_name_H-M   'P 1'
#
loop_
_entity.id
_entity.type
_entity.pdbx_description
1 polymer ?
#
loop_
_entity_poly.entity_id
_entity_poly.type
_entity_poly.pdbx_seq_one_letter_code
_entity_poly.pdbx_strand_id
1 'polypeptide(L)'
;MKASGTQREYKVVGRCLPTPKCQPPPLYRMQIFAPNHVVAKFHFWYFLSQLKKMKKSSGETVNCGQVFEKYPLWVKNFGIWLRYDSRSSTHNMYWEYRDLTTMGAVTSCVVKSV
;
A
#
# COMPACT_ATOMS: atom_id res chain seq x y z
N MET A 1 0.28 -13.17 3.43
CA MET A 1 -0.63 -12.71 2.36
C MET A 1 -0.36 -13.54 1.12
N LYS A 2 -1.35 -14.20 0.50
CA LYS A 2 -1.15 -14.81 -0.83
C LYS A 2 -1.21 -13.70 -1.88
N ALA A 3 -0.08 -13.31 -2.44
CA ALA A 3 -0.06 -12.45 -3.62
C ALA A 3 -0.35 -13.31 -4.86
N SER A 4 -1.62 -13.68 -5.00
CA SER A 4 -2.11 -14.34 -6.20
C SER A 4 -2.51 -13.26 -7.19
N GLY A 5 -1.66 -12.99 -8.18
CA GLY A 5 -1.98 -12.17 -9.36
C GLY A 5 -1.27 -10.83 -9.45
N THR A 6 -1.45 -10.18 -10.61
CA THR A 6 -0.89 -8.87 -10.96
C THR A 6 -1.33 -7.81 -9.97
N GLN A 7 -0.38 -7.18 -9.28
CA GLN A 7 -0.68 -6.11 -8.34
C GLN A 7 -1.07 -4.84 -9.11
N ARG A 8 -1.97 -4.05 -8.52
CA ARG A 8 -2.32 -2.71 -8.99
C ARG A 8 -2.00 -1.71 -7.90
N GLU A 9 -1.63 -0.51 -8.30
CA GLU A 9 -1.34 0.58 -7.39
C GLU A 9 -2.62 1.36 -7.08
N TYR A 10 -2.89 1.55 -5.79
CA TYR A 10 -4.01 2.35 -5.31
C TYR A 10 -3.51 3.46 -4.41
N LYS A 11 -4.02 4.66 -4.63
CA LYS A 11 -3.86 5.80 -3.73
C LYS A 11 -5.11 5.89 -2.88
N VAL A 12 -4.99 5.45 -1.63
CA VAL A 12 -6.09 5.43 -0.67
C VAL A 12 -5.93 6.60 0.29
N VAL A 13 -7.00 7.37 0.44
CA VAL A 13 -7.09 8.52 1.35
C VAL A 13 -8.20 8.26 2.35
N GLY A 14 -7.94 8.49 3.63
CA GLY A 14 -8.91 8.33 4.70
C GLY A 14 -8.67 9.30 5.84
N ARG A 15 -9.69 9.47 6.66
CA ARG A 15 -9.69 10.37 7.82
C ARG A 15 -10.46 9.76 8.98
N CYS A 16 -10.24 10.29 10.17
CA CYS A 16 -11.11 10.03 11.31
C CYS A 16 -12.47 10.71 11.09
N LEU A 17 -13.53 10.16 11.68
CA LEU A 17 -14.83 10.82 11.67
C LEU A 17 -14.72 12.16 12.41
N PRO A 18 -15.37 13.23 11.90
CA PRO A 18 -15.38 14.52 12.58
C PRO A 18 -15.97 14.35 13.98
N THR A 19 -15.22 14.75 15.00
CA THR A 19 -15.69 14.79 16.39
C THR A 19 -15.69 16.24 16.86
N PRO A 20 -16.57 16.65 17.78
CA PRO A 20 -16.64 18.04 18.25
C PRO A 20 -15.33 18.54 18.87
N LYS A 21 -14.44 17.63 19.30
CA LYS A 21 -13.12 17.95 19.85
C LYS A 21 -12.05 18.18 18.78
N CYS A 22 -12.27 17.76 17.53
CA CYS A 22 -11.25 17.78 16.48
C CYS A 22 -11.89 18.04 15.11
N GLN A 23 -12.00 19.32 14.74
CA GLN A 23 -12.47 19.75 13.42
C GLN A 23 -11.51 20.81 12.82
N PRO A 24 -11.00 20.61 11.59
CA PRO A 24 -11.16 19.45 10.70
C PRO A 24 -10.15 18.31 10.99
N PRO A 25 -10.55 17.03 10.92
CA PRO A 25 -9.63 15.90 11.11
C PRO A 25 -8.61 15.80 9.96
N PRO A 26 -7.35 15.43 10.24
CA PRO A 26 -6.31 15.32 9.23
C PRO A 26 -6.58 14.17 8.24
N LEU A 27 -6.18 14.38 6.99
CA LEU A 27 -6.27 13.40 5.91
C LEU A 27 -4.97 12.59 5.84
N TYR A 28 -5.09 11.27 5.83
CA TYR A 28 -3.98 10.35 5.64
C TYR A 28 -4.06 9.70 4.27
N ARG A 29 -2.89 9.56 3.64
CA ARG A 29 -2.75 9.04 2.29
C ARG A 29 -1.71 7.94 2.26
N MET A 30 -2.05 6.82 1.65
CA MET A 30 -1.13 5.70 1.44
C MET A 30 -1.19 5.23 -0.01
N GLN A 31 -0.03 4.80 -0.49
CA GLN A 31 0.10 4.06 -1.74
C GLN A 31 0.11 2.57 -1.40
N ILE A 32 -0.84 1.82 -1.96
CA ILE A 32 -1.09 0.43 -1.61
C ILE A 32 -1.09 -0.41 -2.87
N PHE A 33 -0.31 -1.48 -2.85
CA PHE A 33 -0.29 -2.47 -3.90
C PHE A 33 -1.24 -3.61 -3.53
N ALA A 34 -2.24 -3.83 -4.38
CA ALA A 34 -3.28 -4.85 -4.17
C ALA A 34 -3.88 -5.31 -5.50
N PRO A 35 -4.48 -6.51 -5.58
CA PRO A 35 -5.13 -6.98 -6.80
C PRO A 35 -6.41 -6.19 -7.12
N ASN A 36 -7.16 -5.74 -6.10
CA ASN A 36 -8.40 -5.00 -6.26
C ASN A 36 -8.56 -3.91 -5.18
N HIS A 37 -9.52 -3.00 -5.40
CA HIS A 37 -9.78 -1.88 -4.51
C HIS A 37 -10.29 -2.30 -3.11
N VAL A 38 -10.93 -3.47 -3.00
CA VAL A 38 -11.44 -4.00 -1.72
C VAL A 38 -10.27 -4.38 -0.81
N VAL A 39 -9.31 -5.14 -1.34
CA VAL A 39 -8.08 -5.51 -0.63
C VAL A 39 -7.23 -4.27 -0.35
N ALA A 40 -7.19 -3.30 -1.26
CA ALA A 40 -6.51 -2.03 -1.02
C ALA A 40 -7.06 -1.29 0.20
N LYS A 41 -8.39 -1.16 0.32
CA LYS A 41 -9.05 -0.57 1.49
C LYS A 41 -8.77 -1.37 2.77
N PHE A 42 -8.74 -2.71 2.68
CA PHE A 42 -8.43 -3.55 3.83
C PHE A 42 -6.99 -3.31 4.35
N HIS A 43 -6.00 -3.32 3.45
CA HIS A 43 -4.60 -3.03 3.81
C HIS A 43 -4.42 -1.61 4.35
N PHE A 44 -5.15 -0.63 3.80
CA PHE A 44 -5.12 0.74 4.29
C PHE A 44 -5.47 0.83 5.78
N TRP A 45 -6.57 0.19 6.17
CA TRP A 45 -7.01 0.17 7.56
C TRP A 45 -6.09 -0.66 8.46
N TYR A 46 -5.49 -1.73 7.93
CA TYR A 46 -4.47 -2.51 8.64
C TYR A 46 -3.28 -1.63 9.02
N PHE A 47 -2.68 -0.94 8.04
CA PHE A 47 -1.51 -0.07 8.30
C PHE A 47 -1.85 1.17 9.12
N LEU A 48 -3.01 1.80 8.90
CA LEU A 48 -3.44 2.94 9.73
C LEU A 48 -3.67 2.55 11.18
N SER A 49 -4.14 1.34 11.45
CA SER A 49 -4.35 0.88 12.83
C SER A 49 -3.02 0.75 13.58
N GLN A 50 -1.96 0.31 12.90
CA GLN A 50 -0.61 0.22 13.46
C GLN A 50 0.05 1.59 13.65
N LEU A 51 -0.12 2.52 12.69
CA LEU A 51 0.58 3.81 12.72
C LEU A 51 -0.13 4.88 13.57
N LYS A 52 -1.47 4.91 13.58
CA LYS A 52 -2.27 5.98 14.18
C LYS A 52 -3.36 5.48 15.13
N LYS A 53 -3.41 4.17 15.43
CA LYS A 53 -4.43 3.55 16.30
C LYS A 53 -5.88 3.84 15.86
N MET A 54 -6.07 4.15 14.58
CA MET A 54 -7.40 4.40 14.00
C MET A 54 -7.99 3.13 13.43
N LYS A 55 -9.29 2.94 13.65
CA LYS A 55 -10.04 1.78 13.14
C LYS A 55 -11.00 2.22 12.04
N LYS A 56 -11.39 1.27 11.19
CA LYS A 56 -12.41 1.47 10.15
C LYS A 56 -13.75 1.93 10.72
N SER A 57 -14.10 1.55 11.95
CA SER A 57 -15.34 1.97 12.61
C SER A 57 -15.34 3.44 13.04
N SER A 58 -14.16 4.00 13.33
CA SER A 58 -14.00 5.38 13.81
C SER A 58 -13.56 6.35 12.71
N GLY A 59 -13.49 5.89 11.47
CA GLY A 59 -13.00 6.69 10.35
C GLY A 59 -13.64 6.28 9.03
N GLU A 60 -13.37 7.06 8.00
CA GLU A 60 -13.93 6.85 6.68
C GLU A 60 -12.86 6.92 5.61
N THR A 61 -13.08 6.20 4.52
CA THR A 61 -12.24 6.27 3.32
C THR A 61 -12.81 7.34 2.41
N VAL A 62 -12.08 8.44 2.25
CA VAL A 62 -12.49 9.59 1.43
C VAL A 62 -12.32 9.29 -0.05
N ASN A 63 -11.21 8.66 -0.43
CA ASN A 63 -10.94 8.31 -1.82
C ASN A 63 -10.14 7.02 -1.92
N CYS A 64 -10.39 6.24 -2.97
CA CYS A 64 -9.63 5.04 -3.33
C CYS A 64 -9.51 5.00 -4.84
N GLY A 65 -8.50 5.68 -5.38
CA GLY A 65 -8.23 5.75 -6.82
C GLY A 65 -7.11 4.81 -7.23
N GLN A 66 -7.27 4.12 -8.35
CA GLN A 66 -6.16 3.40 -8.98
C GLN A 66 -5.19 4.41 -9.59
N VAL A 67 -3.89 4.19 -9.39
CA VAL A 67 -2.82 4.99 -10.00
C VAL A 67 -2.26 4.20 -11.17
N PHE A 68 -2.06 4.90 -12.29
CA PHE A 68 -1.42 4.36 -13.48
C PHE A 68 -0.03 4.98 -13.63
N GLU A 69 0.90 4.18 -14.15
CA GLU A 69 2.26 4.61 -14.39
C GLU A 69 2.29 5.76 -15.40
N LYS A 70 3.02 6.84 -15.09
CA LYS A 70 3.06 8.04 -15.94
C LYS A 70 3.78 7.80 -17.27
N TYR A 71 4.81 6.96 -17.25
CA TYR A 71 5.63 6.64 -18.42
C TYR A 71 5.82 5.13 -18.49
N PRO A 72 4.82 4.38 -19.00
CA PRO A 72 4.84 2.91 -19.00
C PRO A 72 5.78 2.30 -20.06
N LEU A 73 6.27 3.10 -21.01
CA LEU A 73 7.15 2.63 -22.08
C LEU A 73 8.64 2.76 -21.73
N TRP A 74 8.96 3.46 -20.64
CA TRP A 74 10.35 3.74 -20.28
C TRP A 74 10.81 2.84 -19.13
N VAL A 75 11.93 2.16 -19.33
CA VAL A 75 12.54 1.28 -18.33
C VAL A 75 13.14 2.09 -17.20
N LYS A 76 12.84 1.72 -15.95
CA LYS A 76 13.29 2.40 -14.74
C LYS A 76 13.90 1.38 -13.77
N ASN A 77 14.73 1.90 -12.87
CA ASN A 77 15.22 1.14 -11.71
C ASN A 77 14.39 1.54 -10.48
N PHE A 78 13.83 0.54 -9.80
CA PHE A 78 13.00 0.71 -8.61
C PHE A 78 13.72 0.09 -7.40
N GLY A 79 13.98 0.90 -6.38
CA GLY A 79 14.43 0.44 -5.08
C GLY A 79 13.24 0.17 -4.17
N ILE A 80 13.09 -1.07 -3.70
CA ILE A 80 12.00 -1.50 -2.82
C ILE A 80 12.58 -1.80 -1.44
N TRP A 81 12.10 -1.06 -0.45
CA TRP A 81 12.29 -1.37 0.96
C TRP A 81 11.12 -2.19 1.45
N LEU A 82 11.41 -3.36 2.01
CA LEU A 82 10.39 -4.23 2.58
C LEU A 82 10.80 -4.72 3.97
N ARG A 83 9.79 -4.95 4.80
CA ARG A 83 9.91 -5.73 6.01
C ARG A 83 9.10 -7.00 5.82
N TYR A 84 9.70 -8.15 6.09
CA TYR A 84 9.03 -9.44 6.01
C TYR A 84 9.26 -10.25 7.28
N ASP A 85 8.32 -11.14 7.56
CA ASP A 85 8.42 -12.07 8.68
C ASP A 85 8.89 -13.41 8.13
N SER A 86 10.07 -13.87 8.58
CA SER A 86 10.54 -15.23 8.35
C SER A 86 9.87 -16.20 9.33
N ARG A 87 10.22 -17.49 9.24
CA ARG A 87 9.74 -18.48 10.22
C ARG A 87 10.20 -18.17 11.65
N SER A 88 11.31 -17.45 11.81
CA SER A 88 11.97 -17.25 13.09
C SER A 88 11.94 -15.80 13.58
N SER A 89 11.95 -14.81 12.68
CA SER A 89 12.00 -13.39 13.06
C SER A 89 11.65 -12.43 11.93
N THR A 90 11.48 -11.15 12.28
CA THR A 90 11.15 -10.07 11.35
C THR A 90 12.43 -9.44 10.78
N HIS A 91 12.58 -9.38 9.46
CA HIS A 91 13.75 -8.82 8.80
C HIS A 91 13.37 -7.66 7.88
N ASN A 92 14.27 -6.67 7.81
CA ASN A 92 14.20 -5.60 6.82
C ASN A 92 15.09 -5.97 5.63
N MET A 93 14.67 -5.61 4.43
CA MET A 93 15.37 -5.90 3.20
C MET A 93 15.24 -4.74 2.22
N TYR A 94 16.30 -4.53 1.44
CA TYR A 94 16.33 -3.61 0.32
C TYR A 94 16.68 -4.40 -0.94
N TRP A 95 15.90 -4.21 -2.00
CA TRP A 95 16.18 -4.81 -3.30
C TRP A 95 15.87 -3.86 -4.44
N GLU A 96 16.64 -3.99 -5.52
CA GLU A 96 16.48 -3.21 -6.73
C GLU A 96 15.92 -4.06 -7.86
N TYR A 97 14.95 -3.50 -8.58
CA TYR A 97 14.29 -4.15 -9.71
C TYR A 97 14.35 -3.22 -10.93
N ARG A 98 14.58 -3.80 -12.10
CA ARG A 98 14.51 -3.08 -13.37
C ARG A 98 13.23 -3.49 -14.09
N ASP A 99 12.31 -2.55 -14.25
CA ASP A 99 11.00 -2.79 -14.85
C ASP A 99 10.44 -1.52 -15.52
N LEU A 100 9.35 -1.67 -16.28
CA LEU A 100 8.61 -0.60 -16.94
C LEU A 100 7.62 0.11 -16.00
N THR A 101 7.07 -0.62 -15.03
CA THR A 101 6.00 -0.12 -14.15
C THR A 101 6.28 -0.41 -12.68
N THR A 102 5.80 0.48 -11.80
CA THR A 102 5.92 0.30 -10.35
C THR A 102 5.22 -0.99 -9.88
N MET A 103 4.04 -1.28 -10.43
CA MET A 103 3.31 -2.53 -10.15
C MET A 103 4.03 -3.79 -10.62
N GLY A 104 4.72 -3.73 -11.76
CA GLY A 104 5.56 -4.82 -12.26
C GLY A 104 6.68 -5.13 -11.26
N ALA A 105 7.44 -4.11 -10.86
CA ALA A 105 8.54 -4.24 -9.92
C ALA A 105 8.09 -4.84 -8.57
N VAL A 106 6.96 -4.37 -8.03
CA VAL A 106 6.38 -4.92 -6.79
C VAL A 106 5.89 -6.36 -6.99
N THR A 107 5.29 -6.68 -8.13
CA THR A 107 4.85 -8.05 -8.44
C THR A 107 6.05 -8.99 -8.52
N SER A 108 7.13 -8.60 -9.20
CA SER A 108 8.39 -9.34 -9.23
C SER A 108 9.01 -9.49 -7.85
N CYS A 109 8.90 -8.46 -7.01
CA CYS A 109 9.39 -8.50 -5.64
C CYS A 109 8.67 -9.56 -4.82
N VAL A 110 7.34 -9.57 -4.86
CA VAL A 110 6.57 -10.55 -4.09
C VAL A 110 6.80 -11.98 -4.58
N VAL A 111 6.93 -12.19 -5.89
CA VAL A 111 7.24 -13.52 -6.44
C VAL A 111 8.61 -14.04 -5.98
N LYS A 112 9.63 -13.17 -5.88
CA LYS A 112 10.96 -13.56 -5.38
C LYS A 112 11.04 -13.73 -3.87
N SER A 113 10.04 -13.25 -3.12
CA SER A 113 10.02 -13.29 -1.65
C SER A 113 9.37 -14.56 -1.09
N VAL A 114 8.75 -15.39 -1.95
CA VAL A 114 8.13 -16.68 -1.63
C VAL A 114 9.07 -17.80 -2.05
#